data_AF-A0A5B1RAU2-F1
#
_entry.id   AF-A0A5B1RAU2-F1
#
_cell.length_a   1.000
_cell.length_b   1.000
_cell.length_c   1.000
_cell.angle_alpha   90.00
_cell.angle_beta   90.00
_cell.angle_gamma   90.00
#
_symmetry.space_group_name_H-M   'P 1'
#
loop_
_entity.id
_entity.type
_entity.pdbx_description
1 polymer ?
#
loop_
_entity_poly.entity_id
_entity_poly.type
_entity_poly.pdbx_seq_one_letter_code
_entity_poly.pdbx_strand_id
1 'polypeptide(L)'
;MAPPDSVYVQMHKHRDILWSNHTSGSYKGRYATTEALSQFLKNNPPDVWDACLKAELPSFLIRIMMDELTYHDLNYIERIFQLASYILTTACPTETGREQPITKQFLAAGHGFWELIFSMREKFVAGCRVPTNQPLRSAFAELVAAYDLLYQIKDRYPKILESKFPRLLLYTWVRGVGYGELDVLSIIFQHIVRSSLEEIGPFCNASILECGGPDALAQRCKAQFEHPNLSRGVLRNCSHIMIVFGISDQNNAFVSALAAHDVLRPFYASFCRLTDRENSREDWNSFQKMPTILWCVHGDRASTHGRLTVIICRLIFSTCVDARSSDSFRYIEYLMFFLSRAAMYAPRYDRLEGADTGQFDRFVLS
;
A
#
# COMPACT_ATOMS: atom_id res chain seq x y z
N MET A 1 7.56 24.49 -49.50
CA MET A 1 7.77 24.22 -48.07
C MET A 1 6.59 23.37 -47.60
N ALA A 2 6.82 22.11 -47.21
CA ALA A 2 5.78 21.27 -46.64
C ALA A 2 5.35 21.86 -45.28
N PRO A 3 4.07 21.81 -44.90
CA PRO A 3 3.64 22.29 -43.60
C PRO A 3 4.33 21.44 -42.52
N PRO A 4 4.68 22.01 -41.35
CA PRO A 4 5.21 21.22 -40.23
C PRO A 4 4.21 20.09 -39.94
N ASP A 5 4.69 18.83 -39.95
CA ASP A 5 3.86 17.66 -39.66
C ASP A 5 3.06 17.94 -38.39
N SER A 6 1.73 17.92 -38.47
CA SER A 6 0.88 18.27 -37.32
C SER A 6 1.22 17.36 -36.13
N VAL A 7 1.10 17.87 -34.90
CA VAL A 7 1.39 17.13 -33.65
C VAL A 7 0.74 15.73 -33.65
N TYR A 8 -0.43 15.62 -34.28
CA TYR A 8 -1.13 14.36 -34.50
C TYR A 8 -0.38 13.35 -35.39
N VAL A 9 0.16 13.78 -36.54
CA VAL A 9 0.94 12.90 -37.44
C VAL A 9 2.21 12.41 -36.75
N GLN A 10 2.89 13.30 -36.03
CA GLN A 10 4.09 12.95 -35.28
C GLN A 10 3.78 11.96 -34.15
N MET A 11 2.65 12.13 -33.45
CA MET A 11 2.20 11.19 -32.42
C MET A 11 1.99 9.77 -32.96
N HIS A 12 1.27 9.64 -34.09
CA HIS A 12 1.07 8.36 -34.76
C HIS A 12 2.39 7.71 -35.14
N LYS A 13 3.30 8.49 -35.74
CA LYS A 13 4.63 8.00 -36.11
C LYS A 13 5.40 7.46 -34.90
N HIS A 14 5.42 8.19 -33.79
CA HIS A 14 6.08 7.72 -32.56
C HIS A 14 5.45 6.44 -32.00
N ARG A 15 4.11 6.36 -31.97
CA ARG A 15 3.38 5.16 -31.53
C ARG A 15 3.71 3.94 -32.40
N ASP A 16 3.66 4.09 -33.72
CA ASP A 16 3.84 2.97 -34.65
C ASP A 16 5.30 2.47 -34.63
N ILE A 17 6.27 3.38 -34.49
CA ILE A 17 7.69 3.04 -34.29
C ILE A 17 7.88 2.27 -32.97
N LEU A 18 7.24 2.72 -31.88
CA LEU A 18 7.29 2.03 -30.59
C LEU A 18 6.69 0.62 -30.70
N TRP A 19 5.58 0.45 -31.42
CA TRP A 19 4.96 -0.86 -31.63
C TRP A 19 5.85 -1.85 -32.38
N SER A 20 6.45 -1.39 -33.47
CA SER A 20 7.40 -2.20 -34.24
C SER A 20 8.56 -2.68 -33.37
N ASN A 21 9.09 -1.80 -32.51
CA ASN A 21 10.18 -2.13 -31.61
C ASN A 21 9.75 -3.01 -30.43
N HIS A 22 8.53 -2.84 -29.93
CA HIS A 22 7.97 -3.71 -28.89
C HIS A 22 7.89 -5.16 -29.38
N THR A 23 7.33 -5.39 -30.57
CA THR A 23 7.09 -6.74 -31.12
C THR A 23 8.36 -7.43 -31.66
N SER A 24 9.28 -6.68 -32.27
CA SER A 24 10.40 -7.28 -33.01
C SER A 24 11.73 -6.51 -32.89
N GLY A 25 11.76 -5.43 -32.11
CA GLY A 25 12.93 -4.58 -31.97
C GLY A 25 13.95 -5.10 -30.96
N SER A 26 15.18 -4.60 -31.11
CA SER A 26 16.22 -4.79 -30.11
C SER A 26 15.91 -4.03 -28.81
N TYR A 27 16.53 -4.46 -27.71
CA TYR A 27 16.57 -3.74 -26.44
C TYR A 27 16.81 -2.22 -26.61
N LYS A 28 17.85 -1.87 -27.39
CA LYS A 28 18.22 -0.46 -27.63
C LYS A 28 17.14 0.30 -28.42
N GLY A 29 16.49 -0.39 -29.35
CA GLY A 29 15.39 0.18 -30.14
C GLY A 29 14.15 0.45 -29.30
N ARG A 30 13.75 -0.48 -28.43
CA ARG A 30 12.66 -0.28 -27.46
C ARG A 30 12.94 0.91 -26.53
N TYR A 31 14.17 0.99 -26.01
CA TYR A 31 14.59 2.09 -25.16
C TYR A 31 14.50 3.45 -25.86
N ALA A 32 15.14 3.58 -27.02
CA ALA A 32 15.22 4.85 -27.74
C ALA A 32 13.85 5.36 -28.18
N THR A 33 12.95 4.46 -28.53
CA THR A 33 11.61 4.81 -29.05
C THR A 33 10.66 5.24 -27.94
N THR A 34 10.70 4.59 -26.76
CA THR A 34 9.96 5.05 -25.58
C THR A 34 10.46 6.41 -25.09
N GLU A 35 11.78 6.62 -25.05
CA GLU A 35 12.36 7.91 -24.65
C GLU A 35 11.98 9.01 -25.63
N ALA A 36 12.07 8.76 -26.94
CA ALA A 36 11.68 9.72 -27.97
C ALA A 36 10.20 10.14 -27.84
N LEU A 37 9.30 9.19 -27.62
CA LEU A 37 7.88 9.49 -27.38
C LEU A 37 7.68 10.28 -26.07
N SER A 38 8.38 9.91 -25.00
CA SER A 38 8.30 10.64 -23.72
C SER A 38 8.76 12.09 -23.86
N GLN A 39 9.86 12.34 -24.57
CA GLN A 39 10.35 13.68 -24.86
C GLN A 39 9.37 14.46 -25.74
N PHE A 40 8.80 13.80 -26.75
CA PHE A 40 7.80 14.42 -27.63
C PHE A 40 6.58 14.91 -26.83
N LEU A 41 6.06 14.11 -25.90
CA LEU A 41 4.95 14.52 -25.04
C LEU A 41 5.31 15.71 -24.14
N LYS A 42 6.50 15.67 -23.51
CA LYS A 42 6.97 16.73 -22.60
C LYS A 42 7.18 18.07 -23.28
N ASN A 43 7.58 18.06 -24.55
CA ASN A 43 7.92 19.28 -25.29
C ASN A 43 6.73 19.93 -26.00
N ASN A 44 5.52 19.35 -25.95
CA ASN A 44 4.34 19.84 -26.68
C ASN A 44 3.06 20.10 -25.84
N PRO A 45 3.08 20.61 -24.59
CA PRO A 45 1.84 21.02 -23.91
C PRO A 45 1.30 22.35 -24.50
N PRO A 46 -0.02 22.57 -24.73
CA PRO A 46 -1.19 21.81 -24.27
C PRO A 46 -1.98 21.05 -25.38
N ASP A 47 -1.60 21.15 -26.66
CA ASP A 47 -2.34 20.53 -27.79
C ASP A 47 -2.08 19.03 -27.97
N VAL A 48 -1.11 18.46 -27.24
CA VAL A 48 -0.67 17.07 -27.41
C VAL A 48 -1.69 16.04 -26.91
N TRP A 49 -2.59 16.39 -25.97
CA TRP A 49 -3.48 15.40 -25.35
C TRP A 49 -4.63 14.95 -26.27
N ASP A 50 -5.15 15.85 -27.09
CA ASP A 50 -6.13 15.50 -28.11
C ASP A 50 -5.48 14.66 -29.21
N ALA A 51 -4.22 14.96 -29.53
CA ALA A 51 -3.41 14.13 -30.43
C ALA A 51 -3.12 12.75 -29.82
N CYS A 52 -2.82 12.65 -28.52
CA CYS A 52 -2.66 11.37 -27.80
C CYS A 52 -3.92 10.50 -27.91
N LEU A 53 -5.09 11.11 -27.68
CA LEU A 53 -6.37 10.42 -27.73
C LEU A 53 -6.71 9.94 -29.14
N LYS A 54 -6.60 10.84 -30.14
CA LYS A 54 -6.85 10.47 -31.54
C LYS A 54 -5.85 9.44 -32.06
N ALA A 55 -4.63 9.44 -31.53
CA ALA A 55 -3.63 8.43 -31.81
C ALA A 55 -3.77 7.17 -30.95
N GLU A 56 -4.80 7.05 -30.11
CA GLU A 56 -5.06 5.88 -29.27
C GLU A 56 -3.87 5.48 -28.37
N LEU A 57 -3.00 6.43 -28.04
CA LEU A 57 -1.79 6.17 -27.28
C LEU A 57 -2.08 5.53 -25.90
N PRO A 58 -3.12 5.94 -25.14
CA PRO A 58 -3.45 5.29 -23.88
C PRO A 58 -3.77 3.80 -24.01
N SER A 59 -4.70 3.45 -24.92
CA SER A 59 -5.06 2.04 -25.20
C SER A 59 -3.84 1.23 -25.64
N PHE A 60 -2.98 1.85 -26.44
CA PHE A 60 -1.74 1.25 -26.89
C PHE A 60 -0.75 0.97 -25.74
N LEU A 61 -0.55 1.93 -24.84
CA LEU A 61 0.33 1.75 -23.69
C LEU A 61 -0.22 0.71 -22.71
N ILE A 62 -1.53 0.70 -22.49
CA ILE A 62 -2.19 -0.35 -21.70
C ILE A 62 -1.87 -1.72 -22.31
N ARG A 63 -1.94 -1.87 -23.63
CA ARG A 63 -1.60 -3.14 -24.30
C ARG A 63 -0.14 -3.54 -24.04
N ILE A 64 0.82 -2.61 -24.12
CA ILE A 64 2.22 -2.90 -23.78
C ILE A 64 2.37 -3.28 -22.31
N MET A 65 1.72 -2.55 -21.40
CA MET A 65 1.77 -2.83 -19.95
C MET A 65 1.16 -4.19 -19.59
N MET A 66 0.22 -4.68 -20.40
CA MET A 66 -0.41 -6.00 -20.25
C MET A 66 0.36 -7.12 -20.95
N ASP A 67 1.41 -6.82 -21.72
CA ASP A 67 2.22 -7.82 -22.43
C ASP A 67 3.35 -8.34 -21.53
N GLU A 68 3.43 -9.66 -21.34
CA GLU A 68 4.48 -10.33 -20.57
C GLU A 68 5.90 -10.01 -21.10
N LEU A 69 6.04 -9.78 -22.41
CA LEU A 69 7.31 -9.44 -23.04
C LEU A 69 7.92 -8.16 -22.48
N THR A 70 7.08 -7.23 -21.99
CA THR A 70 7.53 -5.99 -21.35
C THR A 70 8.33 -6.28 -20.08
N TYR A 71 8.00 -7.35 -19.37
CA TYR A 71 8.55 -7.68 -18.05
C TYR A 71 9.82 -8.53 -18.12
N HIS A 72 10.22 -9.00 -19.30
CA HIS A 72 11.51 -9.65 -19.52
C HIS A 72 12.70 -8.68 -19.45
N ASP A 73 12.43 -7.38 -19.52
CA ASP A 73 13.43 -6.34 -19.56
C ASP A 73 13.11 -5.22 -18.56
N LEU A 74 13.91 -5.18 -17.48
CA LEU A 74 13.75 -4.25 -16.37
C LEU A 74 13.95 -2.78 -16.75
N ASN A 75 14.77 -2.48 -17.77
CA ASN A 75 14.96 -1.09 -18.20
C ASN A 75 13.84 -0.65 -19.15
N TYR A 76 13.28 -1.57 -19.93
CA TYR A 76 12.13 -1.25 -20.78
C TYR A 76 10.87 -1.00 -19.95
N ILE A 77 10.57 -1.88 -18.99
CA ILE A 77 9.45 -1.68 -18.07
C ILE A 77 9.57 -0.39 -17.25
N GLU A 78 10.77 -0.01 -16.80
CA GLU A 78 11.00 1.29 -16.14
C GLU A 78 10.48 2.45 -17.00
N ARG A 79 10.85 2.47 -18.29
CA ARG A 79 10.45 3.55 -19.20
C ARG A 79 8.96 3.53 -19.52
N ILE A 80 8.38 2.35 -19.64
CA ILE A 80 6.93 2.20 -19.81
C ILE A 80 6.18 2.73 -18.57
N PHE A 81 6.67 2.41 -17.36
CA PHE A 81 6.09 2.93 -16.12
C PHE A 81 6.23 4.45 -16.02
N GLN A 82 7.39 5.03 -16.33
CA GLN A 82 7.57 6.49 -16.36
C GLN A 82 6.61 7.17 -17.36
N LEU A 83 6.50 6.62 -18.57
CA LEU A 83 5.62 7.17 -19.61
C LEU A 83 4.14 7.10 -19.20
N ALA A 84 3.69 5.96 -18.67
CA ALA A 84 2.33 5.79 -18.18
C ALA A 84 2.03 6.73 -16.99
N SER A 85 2.96 6.84 -16.04
CA SER A 85 2.86 7.74 -14.89
C SER A 85 2.74 9.20 -15.33
N TYR A 86 3.57 9.61 -16.30
CA TYR A 86 3.51 10.94 -16.88
C TYR A 86 2.14 11.22 -17.48
N ILE A 87 1.64 10.35 -18.36
CA ILE A 87 0.32 10.52 -19.00
C ILE A 87 -0.80 10.59 -17.97
N LEU A 88 -0.80 9.69 -16.97
CA LEU A 88 -1.82 9.67 -15.93
C LEU A 88 -1.81 10.95 -15.08
N THR A 89 -0.63 11.39 -14.64
CA THR A 89 -0.50 12.57 -13.77
C THR A 89 -0.84 13.88 -14.49
N THR A 90 -0.54 14.00 -15.78
CA THR A 90 -0.85 15.21 -16.56
C THR A 90 -2.26 15.21 -17.13
N ALA A 91 -2.77 14.06 -17.59
CA ALA A 91 -4.12 13.99 -18.13
C ALA A 91 -5.16 14.08 -17.01
N CYS A 92 -5.00 13.36 -15.89
CA CYS A 92 -6.07 13.19 -14.91
C CYS A 92 -6.75 14.50 -14.42
N PRO A 93 -6.00 15.59 -14.13
CA PRO A 93 -6.61 16.86 -13.69
C PRO A 93 -7.34 17.64 -14.80
N THR A 94 -7.07 17.34 -16.08
CA THR A 94 -7.47 18.17 -17.24
C THR A 94 -8.63 17.59 -18.05
N GLU A 95 -9.19 16.45 -17.63
CA GLU A 95 -10.19 15.68 -18.39
C GLU A 95 -11.65 15.93 -17.99
N THR A 96 -11.92 16.89 -17.10
CA THR A 96 -13.29 17.20 -16.67
C THR A 96 -14.15 17.59 -17.87
N GLY A 97 -15.25 16.85 -18.11
CA GLY A 97 -16.19 17.12 -19.21
C GLY A 97 -15.81 16.52 -20.57
N ARG A 98 -14.73 15.74 -20.69
CA ARG A 98 -14.37 15.05 -21.94
C ARG A 98 -15.20 13.76 -22.13
N GLU A 99 -15.65 13.49 -23.36
CA GLU A 99 -16.45 12.30 -23.69
C GLU A 99 -15.66 10.98 -23.55
N GLN A 100 -14.37 11.00 -23.85
CA GLN A 100 -13.48 9.82 -23.75
C GLN A 100 -12.25 10.12 -22.89
N PRO A 101 -12.37 10.10 -21.55
CA PRO A 101 -11.24 10.36 -20.67
C PRO A 101 -10.20 9.23 -20.75
N ILE A 102 -8.92 9.57 -20.92
CA ILE A 102 -7.75 8.69 -20.77
C ILE A 102 -7.86 7.93 -19.44
N THR A 103 -8.24 8.64 -18.38
CA THR A 103 -8.46 8.10 -17.04
C THR A 103 -9.42 6.91 -17.00
N LYS A 104 -10.47 6.89 -17.83
CA LYS A 104 -11.42 5.77 -17.89
C LYS A 104 -10.78 4.50 -18.46
N GLN A 105 -9.90 4.64 -19.44
CA GLN A 105 -9.21 3.50 -20.07
C GLN A 105 -8.26 2.83 -19.08
N PHE A 106 -7.43 3.62 -18.39
CA PHE A 106 -6.51 3.10 -17.38
C PHE A 106 -7.22 2.50 -16.16
N LEU A 107 -8.34 3.08 -15.71
CA LEU A 107 -9.17 2.49 -14.66
C LEU A 107 -9.74 1.13 -15.07
N ALA A 108 -10.25 1.01 -16.30
CA ALA A 108 -10.81 -0.24 -16.82
C ALA A 108 -9.75 -1.35 -16.92
N ALA A 109 -8.52 -0.99 -17.30
CA ALA A 109 -7.41 -1.94 -17.39
C ALA A 109 -6.73 -2.25 -16.04
N GLY A 110 -6.93 -1.40 -15.03
CA GLY A 110 -6.19 -1.44 -13.77
C GLY A 110 -6.23 -2.79 -13.08
N HIS A 111 -7.39 -3.45 -13.04
CA HIS A 111 -7.52 -4.77 -12.40
C HIS A 111 -6.57 -5.80 -13.01
N GLY A 112 -6.65 -6.04 -14.33
CA GLY A 112 -5.77 -7.00 -15.01
C GLY A 112 -4.30 -6.61 -14.95
N PHE A 113 -3.99 -5.31 -15.00
CA PHE A 113 -2.63 -4.82 -14.88
C PHE A 113 -1.99 -5.15 -13.52
N TRP A 114 -2.72 -4.89 -12.44
CA TRP A 114 -2.22 -5.22 -11.10
C TRP A 114 -2.13 -6.72 -10.86
N GLU A 115 -3.05 -7.51 -11.42
CA GLU A 115 -2.96 -8.97 -11.39
C GLU A 115 -1.71 -9.50 -12.10
N LEU A 116 -1.38 -8.94 -13.27
CA LEU A 116 -0.20 -9.31 -14.03
C LEU A 116 1.10 -9.00 -13.25
N ILE A 117 1.26 -7.80 -12.72
CA ILE A 117 2.46 -7.48 -11.92
C ILE A 117 2.53 -8.38 -10.68
N PHE A 118 1.38 -8.61 -10.04
CA PHE A 118 1.31 -9.46 -8.85
C PHE A 118 1.68 -10.91 -9.14
N SER A 119 1.30 -11.47 -10.29
CA SER A 119 1.71 -12.82 -10.68
C SER A 119 3.23 -12.93 -10.85
N MET A 120 3.90 -11.83 -11.23
CA MET A 120 5.34 -11.73 -11.40
C MET A 120 6.09 -11.12 -10.20
N ARG A 121 5.41 -10.90 -9.07
CA ARG A 121 5.91 -10.13 -7.90
C ARG A 121 7.28 -10.59 -7.39
N GLU A 122 7.59 -11.88 -7.41
CA GLU A 122 8.88 -12.41 -6.95
C GLU A 122 10.03 -11.96 -7.85
N LYS A 123 9.85 -12.13 -9.18
CA LYS A 123 10.82 -11.67 -10.19
C LYS A 123 10.98 -10.16 -10.11
N PHE A 124 9.87 -9.44 -9.97
CA PHE A 124 9.85 -7.99 -9.86
C PHE A 124 10.63 -7.50 -8.63
N VAL A 125 10.34 -8.04 -7.43
CA VAL A 125 11.06 -7.70 -6.20
C VAL A 125 12.54 -8.05 -6.28
N ALA A 126 12.89 -9.22 -6.82
CA ALA A 126 14.28 -9.63 -7.01
C ALA A 126 15.03 -8.63 -7.90
N GLY A 127 14.44 -8.26 -9.04
CA GLY A 127 14.96 -7.25 -9.95
C GLY A 127 15.12 -5.89 -9.28
N CYS A 128 14.11 -5.46 -8.52
CA CYS A 128 14.16 -4.22 -7.77
C CYS A 128 15.30 -4.22 -6.75
N ARG A 129 15.54 -5.27 -5.98
CA ARG A 129 16.58 -5.30 -4.92
C ARG A 129 18.01 -5.08 -5.41
N VAL A 130 18.30 -5.31 -6.68
CA VAL A 130 19.62 -5.02 -7.26
C VAL A 130 19.88 -3.50 -7.20
N PRO A 131 21.01 -3.04 -6.63
CA PRO A 131 21.30 -1.61 -6.49
C PRO A 131 21.29 -0.84 -7.82
N THR A 132 21.73 -1.47 -8.91
CA THR A 132 21.74 -0.86 -10.26
C THR A 132 20.35 -0.56 -10.80
N ASN A 133 19.30 -1.17 -10.23
CA ASN A 133 17.91 -1.03 -10.67
C ASN A 133 17.12 -0.06 -9.78
N GLN A 134 17.80 0.88 -9.13
CA GLN A 134 17.14 1.99 -8.42
C GLN A 134 16.15 2.77 -9.31
N PRO A 135 16.45 3.07 -10.60
CA PRO A 135 15.51 3.78 -11.46
C PRO A 135 14.17 3.05 -11.66
N LEU A 136 14.19 1.72 -11.78
CA LEU A 136 12.97 0.90 -11.84
C LEU A 136 12.10 1.05 -10.59
N ARG A 137 12.71 1.07 -9.39
CA ARG A 137 11.96 1.27 -8.14
C ARG A 137 11.27 2.63 -8.15
N SER A 138 11.98 3.67 -8.57
CA SER A 138 11.43 5.03 -8.68
C SER A 138 10.28 5.08 -9.69
N ALA A 139 10.48 4.50 -10.88
CA ALA A 139 9.44 4.44 -11.91
C ALA A 139 8.17 3.69 -11.43
N PHE A 140 8.36 2.61 -10.66
CA PHE A 140 7.24 1.90 -10.07
C PHE A 140 6.53 2.73 -8.99
N ALA A 141 7.28 3.43 -8.15
CA ALA A 141 6.68 4.35 -7.16
C ALA A 141 5.89 5.47 -7.84
N GLU A 142 6.41 6.07 -8.90
CA GLU A 142 5.72 7.08 -9.71
C GLU A 142 4.40 6.52 -10.27
N LEU A 143 4.41 5.28 -10.76
CA LEU A 143 3.20 4.66 -11.30
C LEU A 143 2.16 4.37 -10.23
N VAL A 144 2.58 3.86 -9.08
CA VAL A 144 1.70 3.66 -7.92
C VAL A 144 1.06 4.99 -7.50
N ALA A 145 1.85 6.06 -7.40
CA ALA A 145 1.35 7.39 -7.06
C ALA A 145 0.37 7.93 -8.11
N ALA A 146 0.65 7.70 -9.40
CA ALA A 146 -0.23 8.12 -10.48
C ALA A 146 -1.59 7.39 -10.44
N TYR A 147 -1.60 6.10 -10.12
CA TYR A 147 -2.85 5.34 -9.94
C TYR A 147 -3.59 5.71 -8.66
N ASP A 148 -2.88 5.97 -7.56
CA ASP A 148 -3.50 6.47 -6.33
C ASP A 148 -4.23 7.80 -6.57
N LEU A 149 -3.57 8.75 -7.24
CA LEU A 149 -4.17 10.02 -7.66
C LEU A 149 -5.41 9.79 -8.55
N LEU A 150 -5.33 8.85 -9.49
CA LEU A 150 -6.44 8.47 -10.37
C LEU A 150 -7.64 7.93 -9.57
N TYR A 151 -7.40 7.05 -8.60
CA TYR A 151 -8.45 6.50 -7.74
C TYR A 151 -9.08 7.57 -6.84
N GLN A 152 -8.27 8.50 -6.32
CA GLN A 152 -8.74 9.63 -5.51
C GLN A 152 -9.61 10.58 -6.32
N ILE A 153 -9.14 11.08 -7.47
CA ILE A 153 -9.86 12.07 -8.28
C ILE A 153 -11.19 11.52 -8.80
N LYS A 154 -11.24 10.22 -9.14
CA LYS A 154 -12.44 9.60 -9.69
C LYS A 154 -13.35 8.97 -8.63
N ASP A 155 -12.93 8.95 -7.36
CA ASP A 155 -13.59 8.26 -6.25
C ASP A 155 -13.94 6.80 -6.61
N ARG A 156 -12.99 6.10 -7.24
CA ARG A 156 -13.19 4.76 -7.83
C ARG A 156 -12.14 3.77 -7.35
N TYR A 157 -11.99 3.66 -6.04
CA TYR A 157 -11.16 2.63 -5.45
C TYR A 157 -11.70 1.24 -5.79
N PRO A 158 -10.86 0.30 -6.26
CA PRO A 158 -11.29 -1.07 -6.46
C PRO A 158 -11.59 -1.72 -5.11
N LYS A 159 -12.55 -2.64 -5.07
CA LYS A 159 -12.83 -3.44 -3.86
C LYS A 159 -11.55 -4.11 -3.36
N ILE A 160 -11.28 -4.00 -2.07
CA ILE A 160 -9.99 -4.40 -1.51
C ILE A 160 -9.74 -5.90 -1.64
N LEU A 161 -10.80 -6.71 -1.52
CA LEU A 161 -10.70 -8.16 -1.57
C LEU A 161 -10.38 -8.66 -2.99
N GLU A 162 -10.96 -8.02 -4.00
CA GLU A 162 -10.79 -8.36 -5.42
C GLU A 162 -9.50 -7.77 -6.00
N SER A 163 -9.02 -6.65 -5.45
CA SER A 163 -7.85 -5.95 -5.98
C SER A 163 -6.52 -6.61 -5.59
N LYS A 164 -5.64 -6.79 -6.57
CA LYS A 164 -4.22 -7.12 -6.33
C LYS A 164 -3.35 -5.90 -6.06
N PHE A 165 -3.87 -4.68 -6.26
CA PHE A 165 -3.12 -3.44 -6.03
C PHE A 165 -2.63 -3.28 -4.58
N PRO A 166 -3.50 -3.21 -3.55
CA PRO A 166 -3.04 -3.06 -2.17
C PRO A 166 -2.20 -4.26 -1.69
N ARG A 167 -2.45 -5.46 -2.22
CA ARG A 167 -1.64 -6.66 -1.92
C ARG A 167 -0.23 -6.56 -2.49
N LEU A 168 -0.08 -6.04 -3.70
CA LEU A 168 1.24 -5.81 -4.31
C LEU A 168 2.04 -4.78 -3.51
N LEU A 169 1.40 -3.69 -3.09
CA LEU A 169 2.02 -2.68 -2.22
C LEU A 169 2.46 -3.28 -0.88
N LEU A 170 1.62 -4.11 -0.27
CA LEU A 170 1.97 -4.79 0.97
C LEU A 170 3.13 -5.78 0.75
N TYR A 171 3.05 -6.62 -0.28
CA TYR A 171 4.07 -7.61 -0.62
C TYR A 171 5.45 -6.96 -0.75
N THR A 172 5.51 -5.89 -1.52
CA THR A 172 6.76 -5.18 -1.81
C THR A 172 7.28 -4.42 -0.59
N TRP A 173 6.40 -3.83 0.22
CA TRP A 173 6.76 -3.25 1.52
C TRP A 173 7.36 -4.30 2.46
N VAL A 174 6.74 -5.48 2.60
CA VAL A 174 7.26 -6.61 3.38
C VAL A 174 8.64 -7.02 2.89
N ARG A 175 8.82 -7.08 1.57
CA ARG A 175 10.09 -7.45 0.93
C ARG A 175 11.14 -6.32 0.91
N GLY A 176 10.85 -5.16 1.53
CA GLY A 176 11.82 -4.08 1.64
C GLY A 176 12.18 -3.40 0.33
N VAL A 177 11.30 -3.47 -0.68
CA VAL A 177 11.43 -2.62 -1.87
C VAL A 177 10.99 -1.23 -1.45
N GLY A 178 11.96 -0.32 -1.35
CA GLY A 178 11.74 1.06 -0.90
C GLY A 178 11.04 1.88 -1.97
N TYR A 179 10.02 2.63 -1.55
CA TYR A 179 9.21 3.51 -2.40
C TYR A 179 9.49 4.98 -2.12
N GLY A 180 10.76 5.41 -2.04
CA GLY A 180 11.11 6.83 -1.90
C GLY A 180 10.26 7.60 -0.85
N GLU A 181 9.72 8.76 -1.25
CA GLU A 181 8.79 9.60 -0.45
C GLU A 181 7.35 9.07 -0.42
N LEU A 182 7.02 8.02 -1.18
CA LEU A 182 5.68 7.47 -1.28
C LEU A 182 5.35 6.57 -0.09
N ASP A 183 4.33 6.96 0.67
CA ASP A 183 3.84 6.17 1.79
C ASP A 183 2.85 5.09 1.33
N VAL A 184 3.41 3.97 0.84
CA VAL A 184 2.60 2.83 0.36
C VAL A 184 1.67 2.25 1.41
N LEU A 185 2.01 2.37 2.71
CA LEU A 185 1.12 1.91 3.77
C LEU A 185 -0.10 2.81 3.89
N SER A 186 0.06 4.13 3.75
CA SER A 186 -1.09 5.05 3.71
C SER A 186 -2.06 4.72 2.57
N ILE A 187 -1.57 4.36 1.38
CA ILE A 187 -2.43 3.95 0.25
C ILE A 187 -3.24 2.69 0.60
N ILE A 188 -2.60 1.69 1.23
CA ILE A 188 -3.29 0.48 1.68
C ILE A 188 -4.38 0.83 2.70
N PHE A 189 -4.09 1.72 3.65
CA PHE A 189 -5.09 2.13 4.64
C PHE A 189 -6.24 2.93 4.03
N GLN A 190 -6.00 3.76 3.03
CA GLN A 190 -7.09 4.42 2.29
C GLN A 190 -8.03 3.41 1.64
N HIS A 191 -7.51 2.30 1.10
CA HIS A 191 -8.34 1.21 0.58
C HIS A 191 -9.13 0.53 1.71
N ILE A 192 -8.47 0.22 2.83
CA ILE A 192 -9.12 -0.45 3.98
C ILE A 192 -10.26 0.39 4.54
N VAL A 193 -10.05 1.69 4.74
CA VAL A 193 -11.05 2.61 5.29
C VAL A 193 -12.29 2.71 4.39
N ARG A 194 -12.11 2.56 3.08
CA ARG A 194 -13.19 2.57 2.09
C ARG A 194 -13.88 1.22 1.89
N SER A 195 -13.40 0.17 2.56
CA SER A 195 -13.91 -1.19 2.41
C SER A 195 -14.88 -1.58 3.51
N SER A 196 -15.77 -2.54 3.24
CA SER A 196 -16.70 -3.03 4.26
C SER A 196 -15.98 -3.93 5.28
N LEU A 197 -16.52 -4.02 6.50
CA LEU A 197 -15.97 -4.89 7.55
C LEU A 197 -15.88 -6.36 7.12
N GLU A 198 -16.82 -6.81 6.28
CA GLU A 198 -16.88 -8.16 5.74
C GLU A 198 -15.72 -8.47 4.79
N GLU A 199 -15.15 -7.46 4.13
CA GLU A 199 -14.01 -7.63 3.21
C GLU A 199 -12.65 -7.58 3.92
N ILE A 200 -12.53 -6.83 5.03
CA ILE A 200 -11.25 -6.57 5.69
C ILE A 200 -10.62 -7.85 6.25
N GLY A 201 -11.39 -8.67 6.98
CA GLY A 201 -10.89 -9.91 7.56
C GLY A 201 -10.33 -10.88 6.50
N PRO A 202 -11.13 -11.26 5.48
CA PRO A 202 -10.68 -12.09 4.37
C PRO A 202 -9.49 -11.49 3.62
N PHE A 203 -9.48 -10.16 3.41
CA PHE A 203 -8.34 -9.49 2.79
C PHE A 203 -7.06 -9.64 3.61
N CYS A 204 -7.11 -9.44 4.93
CA CYS A 204 -5.96 -9.57 5.81
C CYS A 204 -5.40 -11.00 5.78
N ASN A 205 -6.28 -12.00 5.91
CA ASN A 205 -5.91 -13.41 5.91
C ASN A 205 -5.24 -13.83 4.58
N ALA A 206 -5.84 -13.45 3.44
CA ALA A 206 -5.25 -13.70 2.13
C ALA A 206 -3.90 -12.98 1.96
N SER A 207 -3.82 -11.72 2.41
CA SER A 207 -2.61 -10.90 2.27
C SER A 207 -1.45 -11.44 3.09
N ILE A 208 -1.69 -11.96 4.30
CA ILE A 208 -0.64 -12.62 5.12
C ILE A 208 -0.01 -13.77 4.34
N LEU A 209 -0.84 -14.65 3.76
CA LEU A 209 -0.37 -15.82 3.01
C LEU A 209 0.40 -15.40 1.75
N GLU A 210 -0.13 -14.44 1.00
CA GLU A 210 0.46 -14.02 -0.26
C GLU A 210 1.73 -13.14 -0.09
N CYS A 211 1.90 -12.49 1.08
CA CYS A 211 3.01 -11.57 1.38
C CYS A 211 4.22 -12.20 2.08
N GLY A 212 4.33 -13.54 2.05
CA GLY A 212 5.46 -14.27 2.63
C GLY A 212 5.25 -14.73 4.07
N GLY A 213 4.02 -14.65 4.57
CA GLY A 213 3.62 -15.21 5.85
C GLY A 213 3.68 -14.22 7.02
N PRO A 214 3.18 -14.65 8.19
CA PRO A 214 3.10 -13.83 9.39
C PRO A 214 4.47 -13.37 9.91
N ASP A 215 5.50 -14.21 9.80
CA ASP A 215 6.86 -13.90 10.22
C ASP A 215 7.48 -12.74 9.41
N ALA A 216 7.29 -12.75 8.09
CA ALA A 216 7.85 -11.72 7.22
C ALA A 216 7.25 -10.33 7.54
N LEU A 217 5.94 -10.28 7.80
CA LEU A 217 5.26 -9.06 8.26
C LEU A 217 5.80 -8.62 9.63
N ALA A 218 5.90 -9.53 10.60
CA ALA A 218 6.38 -9.22 11.94
C ALA A 218 7.83 -8.69 11.95
N GLN A 219 8.73 -9.37 11.23
CA GLN A 219 10.12 -8.94 11.06
C GLN A 219 10.22 -7.58 10.36
N ARG A 220 9.34 -7.30 9.39
CA ARG A 220 9.31 -5.99 8.74
C ARG A 220 8.91 -4.88 9.70
N CYS A 221 7.86 -5.09 10.50
CA CYS A 221 7.48 -4.14 11.55
C CYS A 221 8.63 -3.90 12.53
N LYS A 222 9.26 -4.98 13.01
CA LYS A 222 10.44 -4.90 13.89
C LYS A 222 11.54 -4.02 13.31
N ALA A 223 11.94 -4.28 12.07
CA ALA A 223 13.00 -3.55 11.41
C ALA A 223 12.69 -2.04 11.29
N GLN A 224 11.42 -1.67 11.12
CA GLN A 224 11.01 -0.26 11.13
C GLN A 224 11.14 0.35 12.52
N PHE A 225 10.65 -0.32 13.56
CA PHE A 225 10.74 0.18 14.93
C PHE A 225 12.18 0.31 15.44
N GLU A 226 13.06 -0.60 15.03
CA GLU A 226 14.49 -0.55 15.37
C GLU A 226 15.23 0.58 14.66
N HIS A 227 14.63 1.23 13.65
CA HIS A 227 15.27 2.31 12.94
C HIS A 227 15.55 3.51 13.89
N PRO A 228 16.79 4.03 13.94
CA PRO A 228 17.14 5.13 14.85
C PRO A 228 16.32 6.39 14.60
N ASN A 229 16.10 6.70 13.32
CA ASN A 229 15.38 7.89 12.84
C ASN A 229 13.95 7.54 12.40
N LEU A 230 13.25 6.70 13.16
CA LEU A 230 11.88 6.32 12.85
C LEU A 230 10.98 7.57 12.78
N SER A 231 10.37 7.81 11.62
CA SER A 231 9.39 8.88 11.49
C SER A 231 8.06 8.48 12.14
N ARG A 232 7.33 9.48 12.62
CA ARG A 232 6.02 9.26 13.26
C ARG A 232 5.00 8.63 12.31
N GLY A 233 5.03 8.99 11.03
CA GLY A 233 4.19 8.37 10.00
C GLY A 233 4.44 6.88 9.87
N VAL A 234 5.71 6.47 9.79
CA VAL A 234 6.08 5.04 9.72
C VAL A 234 5.67 4.31 10.99
N LEU A 235 5.85 4.91 12.17
CA LEU A 235 5.38 4.33 13.44
C LEU A 235 3.86 4.08 13.43
N ARG A 236 3.07 5.09 13.03
CA ARG A 236 1.60 4.99 12.95
C ARG A 236 1.18 3.90 11.97
N ASN A 237 1.77 3.88 10.78
CA ASN A 237 1.42 2.90 9.77
C ASN A 237 1.77 1.48 10.18
N CYS A 238 2.94 1.27 10.81
CA CYS A 238 3.28 -0.04 11.37
C CYS A 238 2.36 -0.44 12.53
N SER A 239 1.94 0.52 13.37
CA SER A 239 0.95 0.29 14.43
C SER A 239 -0.41 -0.13 13.83
N HIS A 240 -0.85 0.55 12.78
CA HIS A 240 -2.09 0.20 12.08
C HIS A 240 -2.01 -1.17 11.41
N ILE A 241 -0.86 -1.57 10.85
CA ILE A 241 -0.67 -2.95 10.35
C ILE A 241 -0.84 -3.93 11.51
N MET A 242 -0.17 -3.70 12.65
CA MET A 242 -0.31 -4.57 13.82
C MET A 242 -1.77 -4.71 14.26
N ILE A 243 -2.51 -3.61 14.31
CA ILE A 243 -3.92 -3.57 14.71
C ILE A 243 -4.81 -4.29 13.71
N VAL A 244 -4.78 -3.88 12.44
CA VAL A 244 -5.68 -4.39 11.40
C VAL A 244 -5.44 -5.89 11.18
N PHE A 245 -4.19 -6.28 11.06
CA PHE A 245 -3.82 -7.67 10.84
C PHE A 245 -3.85 -8.50 12.11
N GLY A 246 -3.83 -7.89 13.30
CA GLY A 246 -3.83 -8.59 14.60
C GLY A 246 -5.23 -8.94 15.11
N ILE A 247 -6.24 -8.17 14.71
CA ILE A 247 -7.65 -8.35 15.15
C ILE A 247 -8.40 -9.37 14.26
N SER A 248 -7.82 -9.80 13.13
CA SER A 248 -8.58 -10.49 12.08
C SER A 248 -9.05 -11.92 12.37
N ASP A 249 -8.59 -12.60 13.42
CA ASP A 249 -9.10 -13.94 13.82
C ASP A 249 -8.66 -14.39 15.24
N GLN A 250 -9.36 -15.37 15.83
CA GLN A 250 -9.08 -15.95 17.15
C GLN A 250 -7.81 -16.84 17.18
N ASN A 251 -7.29 -17.26 16.02
CA ASN A 251 -6.04 -18.04 15.87
C ASN A 251 -5.04 -17.32 14.96
N ASN A 252 -4.80 -16.05 15.25
CA ASN A 252 -4.02 -15.19 14.38
C ASN A 252 -2.52 -15.54 14.40
N ALA A 253 -2.06 -16.23 13.37
CA ALA A 253 -0.65 -16.57 13.19
C ALA A 253 0.26 -15.33 13.14
N PHE A 254 -0.26 -14.19 12.69
CA PHE A 254 0.50 -12.93 12.71
C PHE A 254 0.78 -12.44 14.13
N VAL A 255 -0.17 -12.58 15.05
CA VAL A 255 0.07 -12.19 16.45
C VAL A 255 1.08 -13.12 17.12
N SER A 256 1.03 -14.41 16.81
CA SER A 256 2.05 -15.37 17.25
C SER A 256 3.45 -15.02 16.71
N ALA A 257 3.55 -14.51 15.48
CA ALA A 257 4.80 -14.04 14.91
C ALA A 257 5.31 -12.74 15.57
N LEU A 258 4.43 -11.77 15.87
CA LEU A 258 4.82 -10.54 16.61
C LEU A 258 5.47 -10.87 17.95
N ALA A 259 4.92 -11.87 18.62
CA ALA A 259 5.43 -12.49 19.83
C ALA A 259 6.81 -13.15 19.61
N ALA A 260 6.89 -14.11 18.68
CA ALA A 260 8.10 -14.88 18.41
C ALA A 260 9.31 -14.03 18.00
N HIS A 261 9.07 -12.91 17.30
CA HIS A 261 10.14 -11.99 16.88
C HIS A 261 10.41 -10.85 17.88
N ASP A 262 9.76 -10.83 19.04
CA ASP A 262 9.87 -9.77 20.06
C ASP A 262 9.66 -8.36 19.46
N VAL A 263 8.60 -8.19 18.68
CA VAL A 263 8.31 -6.91 17.97
C VAL A 263 7.86 -5.82 18.94
N LEU A 264 7.23 -6.21 20.06
CA LEU A 264 6.70 -5.26 21.05
C LEU A 264 7.79 -4.47 21.78
N ARG A 265 8.98 -5.05 21.96
CA ARG A 265 10.10 -4.37 22.61
C ARG A 265 10.60 -3.15 21.82
N PRO A 266 11.02 -3.26 20.55
CA PRO A 266 11.43 -2.09 19.77
C PRO A 266 10.26 -1.16 19.50
N PHE A 267 9.04 -1.66 19.43
CA PHE A 267 7.84 -0.84 19.36
C PHE A 267 7.68 0.07 20.59
N TYR A 268 7.74 -0.50 21.79
CA TYR A 268 7.73 0.23 23.06
C TYR A 268 8.87 1.26 23.12
N ALA A 269 10.10 0.83 22.80
CA ALA A 269 11.27 1.71 22.78
C ALA A 269 11.12 2.88 21.78
N SER A 270 10.44 2.65 20.65
CA SER A 270 10.12 3.70 19.67
C SER A 270 9.16 4.73 20.24
N PHE A 271 8.17 4.32 21.02
CA PHE A 271 7.27 5.24 21.69
C PHE A 271 7.91 6.02 22.82
N CYS A 272 8.79 5.40 23.60
CA CYS A 272 9.53 6.11 24.65
C CYS A 272 10.42 7.23 24.10
N ARG A 273 10.81 7.15 22.82
CA ARG A 273 11.55 8.21 22.11
C ARG A 273 10.66 9.38 21.67
N LEU A 274 9.33 9.22 21.64
CA LEU A 274 8.42 10.29 21.24
C LEU A 274 8.13 11.24 22.41
N THR A 275 8.15 12.54 22.15
CA THR A 275 7.86 13.55 23.19
C THR A 275 6.36 13.85 23.29
N ASP A 276 5.87 14.07 24.51
CA ASP A 276 4.44 14.23 24.83
C ASP A 276 3.76 15.46 24.20
N ARG A 277 4.54 16.46 23.76
CA ARG A 277 4.04 17.72 23.20
C ARG A 277 3.47 17.59 21.79
N GLU A 278 3.68 16.46 21.14
CA GLU A 278 3.37 16.26 19.72
C GLU A 278 2.34 15.14 19.46
N ASN A 279 1.74 14.58 20.52
CA ASN A 279 0.78 13.49 20.40
C ASN A 279 -0.51 13.94 19.72
N SER A 280 -0.87 13.28 18.62
CA SER A 280 -2.10 13.53 17.85
C SER A 280 -3.17 12.49 18.16
N ARG A 281 -4.37 12.70 17.60
CA ARG A 281 -5.49 11.76 17.73
C ARG A 281 -5.17 10.39 17.15
N GLU A 282 -4.40 10.34 16.06
CA GLU A 282 -3.97 9.10 15.41
C GLU A 282 -3.06 8.25 16.31
N ASP A 283 -2.18 8.90 17.07
CA ASP A 283 -1.34 8.21 18.04
C ASP A 283 -2.17 7.67 19.20
N TRP A 284 -3.16 8.44 19.66
CA TRP A 284 -4.10 8.00 20.68
C TRP A 284 -4.93 6.79 20.25
N ASN A 285 -5.47 6.79 19.03
CA ASN A 285 -6.20 5.64 18.47
C ASN A 285 -5.33 4.38 18.44
N SER A 286 -4.05 4.53 18.10
CA SER A 286 -3.09 3.43 18.15
C SER A 286 -2.91 2.91 19.58
N PHE A 287 -2.77 3.80 20.57
CA PHE A 287 -2.67 3.44 21.99
C PHE A 287 -3.92 2.77 22.55
N GLN A 288 -5.12 3.24 22.19
CA GLN A 288 -6.38 2.67 22.65
C GLN A 288 -6.58 1.24 22.15
N LYS A 289 -6.14 0.94 20.91
CA LYS A 289 -6.29 -0.37 20.28
C LYS A 289 -5.15 -1.34 20.56
N MET A 290 -3.95 -0.87 20.88
CA MET A 290 -2.84 -1.78 21.16
C MET A 290 -3.15 -2.80 22.28
N PRO A 291 -3.85 -2.44 23.36
CA PRO A 291 -4.32 -3.39 24.36
C PRO A 291 -5.20 -4.51 23.80
N THR A 292 -5.95 -4.32 22.72
CA THR A 292 -6.78 -5.39 22.16
C THR A 292 -5.94 -6.46 21.46
N ILE A 293 -4.79 -6.09 20.88
CA ILE A 293 -3.82 -7.07 20.33
C ILE A 293 -3.08 -7.78 21.46
N LEU A 294 -2.76 -7.04 22.52
CA LEU A 294 -2.02 -7.56 23.68
C LEU A 294 -2.89 -8.48 24.54
N TRP A 295 -4.16 -8.15 24.73
CA TRP A 295 -4.99 -8.68 25.83
C TRP A 295 -6.37 -9.23 25.39
N CYS A 296 -6.70 -9.33 24.10
CA CYS A 296 -8.09 -9.56 23.67
C CYS A 296 -8.88 -10.62 24.47
N VAL A 297 -10.11 -10.30 24.86
CA VAL A 297 -11.07 -11.26 25.40
C VAL A 297 -12.22 -11.34 24.41
N HIS A 298 -12.29 -12.40 23.61
CA HIS A 298 -13.48 -12.66 22.80
C HIS A 298 -14.41 -13.58 23.58
N GLY A 299 -15.51 -13.03 24.08
CA GLY A 299 -16.59 -13.82 24.67
C GLY A 299 -17.34 -14.54 23.56
N ASP A 300 -17.35 -15.86 23.60
CA ASP A 300 -18.07 -16.68 22.65
C ASP A 300 -19.59 -16.48 22.84
N ARG A 301 -20.26 -15.80 21.89
CA ARG A 301 -21.73 -15.78 21.81
C ARG A 301 -22.21 -17.04 21.10
N ALA A 302 -21.84 -18.21 21.59
CA ALA A 302 -22.31 -19.49 21.07
C ALA A 302 -22.30 -20.59 22.15
N SER A 303 -22.88 -20.29 23.32
CA SER A 303 -23.26 -21.33 24.28
C SER A 303 -24.76 -21.22 24.52
N THR A 304 -25.53 -22.03 23.78
CA THR A 304 -26.97 -22.26 24.01
C THR A 304 -27.25 -22.93 25.36
N HIS A 305 -26.22 -23.20 26.17
CA HIS A 305 -26.33 -23.83 27.48
C HIS A 305 -25.54 -23.04 28.53
N GLY A 306 -25.99 -21.83 28.86
CA GLY A 306 -25.95 -21.23 30.21
C GLY A 306 -24.62 -21.25 31.00
N ARG A 307 -23.48 -21.54 30.36
CA ARG A 307 -22.15 -21.44 30.90
C ARG A 307 -21.39 -20.53 29.96
N LEU A 308 -21.12 -19.33 30.45
CA LEU A 308 -20.14 -18.41 29.91
C LEU A 308 -18.78 -19.12 29.98
N THR A 309 -18.44 -19.91 28.97
CA THR A 309 -17.05 -20.33 28.77
C THR A 309 -16.33 -19.09 28.26
N VAL A 310 -15.75 -18.32 29.18
CA VAL A 310 -14.88 -17.19 28.82
C VAL A 310 -13.61 -17.79 28.20
N ILE A 311 -13.58 -17.91 26.88
CA ILE A 311 -12.35 -18.22 26.15
C ILE A 311 -11.54 -16.92 26.11
N ILE A 312 -10.62 -16.77 27.07
CA ILE A 312 -9.71 -15.63 27.13
C ILE A 312 -8.69 -15.78 25.99
N CYS A 313 -8.91 -15.11 24.86
CA CYS A 313 -7.96 -15.08 23.73
C CYS A 313 -6.78 -14.14 24.02
N ARG A 314 -5.94 -14.48 25.01
CA ARG A 314 -4.73 -13.75 25.41
C ARG A 314 -3.66 -13.77 24.29
N LEU A 315 -3.88 -13.07 23.18
CA LEU A 315 -3.18 -13.31 21.92
C LEU A 315 -1.63 -13.25 21.98
N ILE A 316 -1.03 -12.31 22.73
CA ILE A 316 0.43 -12.31 23.01
C ILE A 316 0.74 -12.81 24.42
N PHE A 317 -0.13 -12.50 25.40
CA PHE A 317 0.12 -12.87 26.79
C PHE A 317 0.02 -14.38 27.06
N SER A 318 -0.92 -15.15 26.51
CA SER A 318 -0.94 -16.61 26.76
C SER A 318 0.14 -17.36 26.00
N THR A 319 0.63 -16.80 24.90
CA THR A 319 1.69 -17.41 24.08
C THR A 319 3.09 -17.09 24.61
N CYS A 320 3.29 -15.94 25.28
CA CYS A 320 4.61 -15.47 25.72
C CYS A 320 4.81 -15.39 27.24
N VAL A 321 3.74 -15.40 28.05
CA VAL A 321 3.87 -15.27 29.50
C VAL A 321 3.91 -16.63 30.16
N ASP A 322 5.11 -17.08 30.49
CA ASP A 322 5.33 -18.05 31.57
C ASP A 322 5.27 -17.30 32.91
N ALA A 323 4.29 -17.61 33.75
CA ALA A 323 4.11 -17.01 35.07
C ALA A 323 5.34 -17.19 36.00
N ARG A 324 6.28 -18.08 35.64
CA ARG A 324 7.52 -18.35 36.37
C ARG A 324 8.76 -17.67 35.77
N SER A 325 8.63 -17.00 34.62
CA SER A 325 9.75 -16.35 33.93
C SER A 325 9.81 -14.84 34.22
N SER A 326 11.02 -14.32 34.43
CA SER A 326 11.26 -12.88 34.57
C SER A 326 10.94 -12.09 33.29
N ASP A 327 10.97 -12.72 32.12
CA ASP A 327 10.66 -12.06 30.84
C ASP A 327 9.17 -11.70 30.72
N SER A 328 8.30 -12.40 31.44
CA SER A 328 6.85 -12.14 31.50
C SER A 328 6.50 -10.80 32.13
N PHE A 329 7.33 -10.28 33.04
CA PHE A 329 7.12 -8.96 33.66
C PHE A 329 7.19 -7.82 32.64
N ARG A 330 8.02 -7.97 31.59
CA ARG A 330 8.17 -6.93 30.55
C ARG A 330 6.91 -6.77 29.70
N TYR A 331 6.20 -7.86 29.41
CA TYR A 331 4.94 -7.78 28.68
C TYR A 331 3.85 -7.08 29.50
N ILE A 332 3.77 -7.36 30.80
CA ILE A 332 2.87 -6.64 31.74
C ILE A 332 3.20 -5.15 31.75
N GLU A 333 4.48 -4.79 31.80
CA GLU A 333 4.94 -3.39 31.72
C GLU A 333 4.46 -2.72 30.42
N TYR A 334 4.59 -3.38 29.27
CA TYR A 334 4.09 -2.86 28.00
C TYR A 334 2.58 -2.63 28.01
N LEU A 335 1.81 -3.60 28.52
CA LEU A 335 0.36 -3.46 28.64
C LEU A 335 -0.03 -2.28 29.54
N MET A 336 0.59 -2.18 30.72
CA MET A 336 0.33 -1.08 31.66
C MET A 336 0.74 0.27 31.07
N PHE A 337 1.83 0.31 30.30
CA PHE A 337 2.22 1.51 29.58
C PHE A 337 1.16 1.93 28.55
N PHE A 338 0.72 1.03 27.68
CA PHE A 338 -0.27 1.38 26.65
C PHE A 338 -1.62 1.78 27.26
N LEU A 339 -2.09 1.07 28.29
CA LEU A 339 -3.33 1.40 29.01
C LEU A 339 -3.22 2.76 29.72
N SER A 340 -2.12 3.02 30.43
CA SER A 340 -1.92 4.29 31.13
C SER A 340 -1.82 5.47 30.15
N ARG A 341 -1.14 5.30 29.01
CA ARG A 341 -1.08 6.33 27.96
C ARG A 341 -2.45 6.57 27.34
N ALA A 342 -3.21 5.52 27.00
CA ALA A 342 -4.57 5.66 26.49
C ALA A 342 -5.47 6.43 27.47
N ALA A 343 -5.40 6.10 28.76
CA ALA A 343 -6.15 6.76 29.83
C ALA A 343 -5.73 8.21 30.07
N MET A 344 -4.43 8.52 30.05
CA MET A 344 -3.93 9.89 30.21
C MET A 344 -4.40 10.84 29.09
N TYR A 345 -4.54 10.32 27.87
CA TYR A 345 -4.95 11.12 26.71
C TYR A 345 -6.46 11.08 26.45
N ALA A 346 -7.20 10.14 27.07
CA ALA A 346 -8.64 10.05 26.94
C ALA A 346 -9.34 11.41 27.21
N PRO A 347 -9.06 12.19 28.28
CA PRO A 347 -9.75 13.46 28.51
C PRO A 347 -9.58 14.53 27.40
N ARG A 348 -8.56 14.39 26.53
CA ARG A 348 -8.35 15.29 25.39
C ARG A 348 -9.17 14.91 24.17
N TYR A 349 -9.44 13.62 23.97
CA TYR A 349 -10.02 13.09 22.73
C TYR A 349 -11.38 12.38 22.93
N ASP A 350 -11.71 12.02 24.17
CA ASP A 350 -12.94 11.38 24.63
C ASP A 350 -13.77 12.40 25.43
N ARG A 351 -14.59 13.21 24.72
CA ARG A 351 -15.48 14.22 25.31
C ARG A 351 -16.96 13.79 25.20
N LEU A 352 -17.76 14.25 26.17
CA LEU A 352 -19.19 14.00 26.36
C LEU A 352 -20.11 14.30 25.16
N GLU A 353 -19.61 14.95 24.09
CA GLU A 353 -20.37 15.26 22.86
C GLU A 353 -20.42 14.09 21.85
N GLY A 354 -20.02 12.87 22.25
CA GLY A 354 -20.41 11.64 21.54
C GLY A 354 -19.62 11.35 20.26
N ALA A 355 -18.34 11.00 20.40
CA ALA A 355 -17.49 10.71 19.24
C ALA A 355 -16.85 9.33 19.16
N ASP A 356 -16.71 8.59 20.26
CA ASP A 356 -15.96 7.32 20.23
C ASP A 356 -16.58 6.24 21.14
N THR A 357 -17.91 6.09 21.10
CA THR A 357 -18.54 4.84 21.52
C THR A 357 -18.24 3.78 20.45
N GLY A 358 -17.14 3.07 20.65
CA GLY A 358 -16.53 2.19 19.67
C GLY A 358 -17.48 1.25 18.94
N GLN A 359 -17.43 1.34 17.62
CA GLN A 359 -17.44 0.26 16.63
C GLN A 359 -17.17 0.95 15.27
N PHE A 360 -15.91 1.20 14.93
CA PHE A 360 -15.47 1.65 13.59
C PHE A 360 -15.78 3.06 13.05
N ASP A 361 -16.63 3.91 13.63
CA ASP A 361 -17.14 5.08 12.85
C ASP A 361 -16.14 6.20 12.47
N ARG A 362 -14.95 6.28 13.09
CA ARG A 362 -14.07 7.47 12.99
C ARG A 362 -12.58 7.15 13.04
N PHE A 363 -12.13 6.09 12.35
CA PHE A 363 -10.70 5.79 12.26
C PHE A 363 -9.98 6.72 11.27
N VAL A 364 -9.83 7.97 11.70
CA VAL A 364 -8.87 8.96 11.20
C VAL A 364 -9.20 9.55 9.82
N LEU A 365 -9.98 10.65 9.87
CA LEU A 365 -10.08 11.74 8.87
C LEU A 365 -10.86 11.46 7.58
N SER A 366 -12.15 11.15 7.72
CA SER A 366 -13.28 11.79 7.02
C SER A 366 -14.58 11.11 7.45
#